data_AF-A0A7C3VR54-F1
#
_entry.id   AF-A0A7C3VR54-F1
#
_cell.length_a   1.000
_cell.length_b   1.000
_cell.length_c   1.000
_cell.angle_alpha   90.00
_cell.angle_beta   90.00
_cell.angle_gamma   90.00
#
_symmetry.space_group_name_H-M   'P 1'
#
loop_
_entity.id
_entity.type
_entity.pdbx_description
1 polymer ?
#
loop_
_entity_poly.entity_id
_entity_poly.type
_entity_poly.pdbx_seq_one_letter_code
_entity_poly.pdbx_strand_id
1 'polypeptide(L)' 'MPGLGHIYSNLAIIRPHRMIAVLIEGAFMSHPDEEFLLQQDDFREKLAESIMHGVEDWLKQLRKCEE' A
#
# COMPACT_ATOMS: atom_id res chain seq x y z
N MET A 1 11.64 6.78 9.67
CA MET A 1 10.73 7.04 10.82
C MET A 1 9.70 5.90 10.90
N PRO A 2 9.32 5.37 12.07
CA PRO A 2 8.20 4.42 12.15
C PRO A 2 6.86 5.18 12.19
N GLY A 3 5.92 4.73 11.34
CA GLY A 3 4.47 4.94 11.52
C GLY A 3 3.85 6.12 10.76
N LEU A 4 3.29 5.83 9.58
CA LEU A 4 2.17 6.61 9.02
C LEU A 4 1.05 5.66 8.57
N GLY A 5 0.52 4.90 9.53
CA GLY A 5 -0.70 4.10 9.32
C GLY A 5 -1.90 4.96 8.87
N HIS A 6 -3.04 4.31 8.62
CA HIS A 6 -4.28 4.86 8.02
C HIS A 6 -4.43 6.40 7.99
N ILE A 7 -4.21 6.99 6.81
CA ILE A 7 -4.42 8.42 6.54
C ILE A 7 -5.73 8.59 5.76
N TYR A 8 -6.69 9.34 6.33
CA TYR A 8 -7.96 9.68 5.66
C TYR A 8 -7.79 10.97 4.85
N SER A 9 -7.58 10.84 3.54
CA SER A 9 -7.34 11.97 2.62
C SER A 9 -8.34 11.98 1.46
N ASN A 10 -8.85 13.16 1.11
CA ASN A 10 -9.82 13.35 0.02
C ASN A 10 -9.15 13.36 -1.38
N LEU A 11 -8.33 12.36 -1.67
CA LEU A 11 -7.63 12.25 -2.95
C LEU A 11 -8.60 11.81 -4.04
N ALA A 12 -8.56 12.47 -5.20
CA ALA A 12 -9.53 12.26 -6.28
C ALA A 12 -9.69 10.78 -6.70
N ILE A 13 -8.62 9.98 -6.55
CA ILE A 13 -8.54 8.58 -6.96
C ILE A 13 -9.12 7.62 -5.90
N ILE A 14 -9.16 8.01 -4.62
CA ILE A 14 -9.72 7.20 -3.52
C ILE A 14 -11.02 7.78 -2.93
N ARG A 15 -11.57 8.84 -3.56
CA ARG A 15 -12.93 9.31 -3.27
C ARG A 15 -13.92 8.15 -3.44
N PRO A 16 -14.99 8.10 -2.64
CA PRO A 16 -15.89 6.95 -2.59
C PRO A 16 -16.36 6.57 -4.00
N HIS A 17 -15.99 5.37 -4.42
CA HIS A 17 -16.41 4.74 -5.66
C HIS A 17 -17.15 3.43 -5.34
N ARG A 18 -17.64 2.73 -6.37
CA ARG A 18 -18.46 1.53 -6.17
C ARG A 18 -17.67 0.31 -5.70
N MET A 19 -16.34 0.34 -5.74
CA MET A 19 -15.47 -0.71 -5.22
C MET A 19 -14.56 -0.12 -4.12
N ILE A 20 -13.71 -0.95 -3.51
CA ILE A 20 -12.74 -0.49 -2.50
C ILE A 20 -11.48 -0.01 -3.22
N ALA A 21 -10.94 1.16 -2.84
CA ALA A 21 -9.64 1.65 -3.29
C ALA A 21 -8.82 2.15 -2.11
N VAL A 22 -7.51 1.90 -2.18
CA VAL A 22 -6.49 2.40 -1.27
C VAL A 22 -5.35 2.98 -2.09
N LEU A 23 -4.68 3.99 -1.54
CA LEU A 23 -3.47 4.56 -2.11
C LEU A 23 -2.33 4.28 -1.13
N ILE A 24 -1.20 3.78 -1.62
CA ILE A 24 -0.08 3.33 -0.82
C ILE A 24 1.12 4.24 -1.09
N GLU A 25 1.65 4.84 -0.03
CA GLU A 25 2.91 5.60 -0.04
C GLU A 25 4.01 4.66 0.50
N GLY A 26 4.67 3.93 -0.39
CA GLY A 26 5.66 2.91 0.00
C GLY A 26 7.05 3.46 0.39
N ALA A 27 7.38 4.66 -0.09
CA ALA A 27 8.58 5.41 0.24
C ALA A 27 8.45 6.87 -0.27
N PHE A 28 9.22 7.78 0.30
CA PHE A 28 9.22 9.20 -0.03
C PHE A 28 10.45 9.58 -0.87
N MET A 29 10.22 9.99 -2.13
CA MET A 29 11.29 10.52 -2.99
C MET A 29 11.94 11.81 -2.44
N SER A 30 11.23 12.55 -1.57
CA SER A 30 11.78 13.75 -0.94
C SER A 30 12.81 13.46 0.15
N HIS A 31 12.95 12.20 0.59
CA HIS A 31 13.94 11.79 1.57
C HIS A 31 15.05 11.00 0.86
N PRO A 32 16.31 11.46 0.90
CA PRO A 32 17.40 10.90 0.08
C PRO A 32 17.65 9.41 0.33
N ASP A 33 17.49 8.94 1.57
CA ASP A 33 17.71 7.53 1.89
C ASP A 33 16.59 6.64 1.31
N GLU A 34 15.35 7.13 1.32
CA GLU A 34 14.20 6.42 0.75
C GLU A 34 14.16 6.52 -0.79
N GLU A 35 14.62 7.62 -1.36
CA GLU A 35 14.86 7.74 -2.80
C GLU A 35 15.90 6.70 -3.27
N PHE A 36 16.99 6.53 -2.51
CA PHE A 36 18.00 5.52 -2.81
C PHE A 36 17.42 4.10 -2.74
N LEU A 37 16.59 3.79 -1.74
CA LEU A 37 15.89 2.51 -1.66
C LEU A 37 14.97 2.28 -2.86
N LEU A 38 14.24 3.30 -3.33
CA LEU A 38 13.39 3.20 -4.52
C LEU A 38 14.18 2.85 -5.80
N GLN A 39 15.47 3.15 -5.86
CA GLN A 39 16.32 2.77 -6.99
C GLN A 39 16.74 1.29 -6.96
N GLN A 40 16.62 0.61 -5.83
CA GLN A 40 17.01 -0.79 -5.67
C GLN A 40 15.90 -1.74 -6.15
N ASP A 41 16.22 -2.60 -7.13
CA ASP A 41 15.28 -3.57 -7.70
C ASP A 41 14.70 -4.50 -6.64
N ASP A 42 15.55 -4.99 -5.73
CA ASP A 42 15.23 -5.88 -4.64
C ASP A 42 14.37 -5.23 -3.54
N PHE A 43 14.46 -3.90 -3.36
CA PHE A 43 13.52 -3.17 -2.51
C PHE A 43 12.14 -3.08 -3.18
N ARG A 44 12.10 -2.75 -4.48
CA ARG A 44 10.84 -2.65 -5.23
C ARG A 44 10.11 -3.99 -5.31
N GLU A 45 10.85 -5.10 -5.49
CA GLU A 45 10.28 -6.45 -5.51
C GLU A 45 9.62 -6.77 -4.16
N LYS A 46 10.33 -6.56 -3.04
CA LYS A 46 9.79 -6.80 -1.69
C LYS A 46 8.57 -5.94 -1.39
N LEU A 47 8.57 -4.68 -1.84
CA LEU A 47 7.42 -3.79 -1.71
C LEU A 47 6.21 -4.33 -2.48
N ALA A 48 6.40 -4.78 -3.73
CA ALA A 48 5.34 -5.35 -4.55
C ALA A 48 4.78 -6.66 -3.95
N GLU A 49 5.65 -7.55 -3.49
CA GLU A 49 5.27 -8.79 -2.80
C GLU A 49 4.43 -8.49 -1.54
N SER A 50 4.87 -7.52 -0.75
CA SER A 50 4.15 -7.12 0.48
C SER A 50 2.74 -6.60 0.19
N ILE A 51 2.58 -5.80 -0.87
CA ILE A 51 1.27 -5.31 -1.31
C ILE A 51 0.39 -6.47 -1.79
N MET A 52 0.95 -7.38 -2.59
CA MET A 52 0.23 -8.55 -3.11
C MET A 52 -0.27 -9.44 -1.97
N HIS A 53 0.59 -9.77 -1.00
CA HIS A 53 0.21 -10.57 0.15
C HIS A 53 -0.86 -9.89 1.02
N GLY A 54 -0.74 -8.58 1.24
CA GLY A 54 -1.76 -7.82 1.98
C GLY A 54 -3.14 -7.88 1.31
N VAL A 55 -3.19 -7.77 -0.02
CA VAL A 55 -4.44 -7.88 -0.79
C VAL A 55 -5.00 -9.31 -0.73
N GLU A 56 -4.15 -10.33 -0.91
CA GLU A 56 -4.59 -11.72 -0.81
C GLU A 56 -5.17 -12.05 0.56
N ASP A 57 -4.52 -11.62 1.63
CA ASP A 57 -4.96 -11.90 2.99
C ASP A 57 -6.27 -11.21 3.30
N TRP A 58 -6.45 -9.97 2.83
CA TRP A 58 -7.72 -9.26 2.91
C TRP A 58 -8.85 -10.00 2.15
N LEU A 59 -8.60 -10.47 0.93
CA LEU A 59 -9.57 -11.25 0.16
C LEU A 59 -9.93 -12.59 0.85
N LYS A 60 -8.94 -13.27 1.43
CA LYS A 60 -9.15 -14.52 2.20
C LYS A 60 -10.00 -14.24 3.44
N GLN A 61 -9.80 -13.11 4.12
CA GLN A 61 -10.60 -12.69 5.27
C GLN A 61 -12.04 -12.36 4.87
N LEU A 62 -12.24 -11.62 3.77
CA LEU A 62 -13.58 -11.33 3.25
C LEU A 62 -14.38 -12.61 2.97
N ARG A 63 -13.79 -13.56 2.26
CA ARG A 63 -14.47 -14.83 1.94
C ARG A 63 -14.88 -15.60 3.20
N LYS A 64 -14.06 -15.60 4.25
CA LYS A 64 -14.38 -16.25 5.53
C LYS A 64 -15.52 -15.59 6.30
N CYS A 65 -15.75 -14.29 6.10
CA CYS A 65 -16.85 -13.58 6.75
C CYS A 65 -18.19 -13.75 6.02
N GLU A 66 -18.18 -14.30 4.80
CA GLU A 66 -19.39 -14.63 4.03
C GLU A 66 -19.94 -16.04 4.32
N GLU A 67 -19.18 -16.88 5.04
CA GLU A 67 -19.56 -18.22 5.54
C GLU A 67 -20.14 -18.16 6.96
#